data_AF-A0A1X7USD7-F1
#
_entry.id   AF-A0A1X7USD7-F1
#
_cell.length_a   1.000
_cell.length_b   1.000
_cell.length_c   1.000
_cell.angle_alpha   90.00
_cell.angle_beta   90.00
_cell.angle_gamma   90.00
#
_symmetry.space_group_name_H-M   'P 1'
#
loop_
_entity.id
_entity.type
_entity.pdbx_description
1 polymer ?
#
loop_
_entity_poly.entity_id
_entity_poly.type
_entity_poly.pdbx_seq_one_letter_code
_entity_poly.pdbx_strand_id
1 'polypeptide(L)'
;MERTPLVLILFISLSLVEGQLQQQGPVVLRKNGPKAPRPSIKPFGKEAYVTLVNGKSEASLLMVLVLGVSLKETKSSIERVVLCPPDVTAESKAILKENGWTIRMIEEFDPRPIDDASFNKLQLWKMTEYRRVVWIEPNALVVKNIDHLFRCGNFCAVFQISNSFRTTVMVVKPSIIELSRILTWDREGSNKITVPILLNKFYNNYYKLKYSVMYDPKDPSYNEEPLRLSAGYQVGIFMHLVNSHWYMSDDEIFVIDYEMLSIHPVYWWTYPLLEVNWMWYSYRTKLASHVNDPSLFLMSNVMPLVCLGLLYVVLRCFPMMFRIANHSCTKSAMNFIASAHDGFIVSLIPLIILVVSYVGAFQLIPSTMWPVQAWLLYGMWLLTFLLLFYGPLCYFLYVAGNCNPEIYSKRIAECVVHLLTFAILHIISLFILYSIRNFHKRLVALIICCLFCLVYGTFAGKRVLKLWCHSRPLGCFPSIQS
;
A
#
# COMPACT_ATOMS: atom_id res chain seq x y z
N MET A 1 -13.32 2.85 4.10
CA MET A 1 -12.83 4.25 4.08
C MET A 1 -11.44 4.29 4.71
N GLU A 2 -10.42 3.89 3.97
CA GLU A 2 -9.04 4.07 4.41
C GLU A 2 -8.54 5.41 3.89
N ARG A 3 -8.08 6.27 4.81
CA ARG A 3 -7.68 7.65 4.55
C ARG A 3 -6.31 7.69 3.87
N THR A 4 -6.29 7.53 2.54
CA THR A 4 -5.04 7.52 1.75
C THR A 4 -4.48 8.90 1.35
N PRO A 5 -5.23 10.03 1.25
CA PRO A 5 -4.63 11.25 0.69
C PRO A 5 -3.94 12.17 1.72
N LEU A 6 -4.08 11.92 3.03
CA LEU A 6 -3.50 12.79 4.08
C LEU A 6 -2.11 12.35 4.57
N VAL A 7 -1.67 11.13 4.24
CA VAL A 7 -0.40 10.56 4.73
C VAL A 7 0.83 11.22 4.09
N LEU A 8 0.69 11.83 2.90
CA LEU A 8 1.79 12.51 2.22
C LEU A 8 2.26 13.79 2.95
N ILE A 9 1.36 14.44 3.71
CA ILE A 9 1.67 15.70 4.43
C ILE A 9 2.40 15.42 5.76
N LEU A 10 2.19 14.24 6.34
CA LEU A 10 2.85 13.80 7.59
C LEU A 10 4.30 13.31 7.41
N PHE A 11 4.76 13.10 6.17
CA PHE A 11 6.15 12.72 5.90
C PHE A 11 7.16 13.85 6.14
N ILE A 12 6.71 15.11 6.14
CA ILE A 12 7.58 16.29 6.25
C ILE A 12 8.10 16.48 7.69
N SER A 13 7.41 15.98 8.71
CA SER A 13 7.80 16.18 10.11
C SER A 13 8.78 15.15 10.69
N LEU A 14 9.04 14.03 9.99
CA LEU A 14 9.95 12.97 10.45
C LEU A 14 11.38 13.09 9.91
N SER A 15 11.66 14.11 9.09
CA SER A 15 13.00 14.37 8.51
C SER A 15 13.91 15.22 9.41
N LEU A 16 13.54 15.44 10.68
CA LEU A 16 14.22 16.37 11.59
C LEU A 16 14.76 15.74 12.89
N VAL A 17 14.78 14.41 12.99
CA VAL A 17 15.44 13.72 14.12
C VAL A 17 16.61 12.90 13.58
N GLU A 18 17.60 13.61 13.06
CA GLU A 18 18.90 13.05 12.72
C GLU A 18 19.96 13.87 13.45
N GLY A 19 20.47 13.30 14.53
CA GLY A 19 21.42 13.94 15.40
C GLY A 19 21.63 13.08 16.63
N GLN A 20 22.46 12.04 16.47
CA GLN A 20 23.34 11.39 17.47
C GLN A 20 23.76 10.01 16.91
N LEU A 21 24.47 10.03 15.78
CA LEU A 21 25.26 8.90 15.30
C LEU A 21 26.71 9.21 15.63
N GLN A 22 27.21 8.69 16.75
CA GLN A 22 28.63 8.31 16.87
C GLN A 22 28.94 7.59 18.18
N GLN A 23 29.79 6.56 18.02
CA GLN A 23 30.60 5.85 19.02
C GLN A 23 29.92 4.79 19.87
N GLN A 24 30.05 3.52 19.44
CA GLN A 24 30.48 2.45 20.34
C GLN A 24 31.55 1.59 19.65
N GLY A 25 32.69 1.46 20.33
CA GLY A 25 33.85 0.68 19.90
C GLY A 25 33.63 -0.84 20.03
N PRO A 26 34.70 -1.65 19.85
CA PRO A 26 34.58 -3.09 19.69
C PRO A 26 34.05 -3.77 20.95
N VAL A 27 33.00 -4.59 20.79
CA VAL A 27 32.43 -5.41 21.85
C VAL A 27 33.40 -6.55 22.16
N VAL A 28 33.90 -6.57 23.40
CA VAL A 28 34.76 -7.66 23.91
C VAL A 28 33.93 -8.94 24.03
N LEU A 29 34.24 -9.93 23.18
CA LEU A 29 33.73 -11.29 23.29
C LEU A 29 34.27 -11.94 24.57
N ARG A 30 33.40 -12.12 25.57
CA ARG A 30 33.73 -12.96 26.73
C ARG A 30 33.67 -14.43 26.30
N LYS A 31 34.83 -15.07 26.11
CA LYS A 31 34.92 -16.51 25.89
C LYS A 31 34.42 -17.24 27.14
N ASN A 32 33.25 -17.87 27.06
CA ASN A 32 32.87 -18.90 28.03
C ASN A 32 33.64 -20.18 27.70
N GLY A 33 34.20 -20.83 28.72
CA GLY A 33 34.96 -22.07 28.59
C GLY A 33 34.14 -23.23 28.00
N PRO A 34 34.80 -24.33 27.61
CA PRO A 34 34.17 -25.42 26.88
C PRO A 34 33.10 -26.11 27.75
N LYS A 35 31.84 -25.98 27.36
CA LYS A 35 30.75 -26.81 27.88
C LYS A 35 30.74 -28.14 27.12
N ALA A 36 30.75 -29.24 27.87
CA ALA A 36 30.72 -30.59 27.32
C ALA A 36 29.52 -30.78 26.37
N PRO A 37 29.67 -31.53 25.26
CA PRO A 37 28.60 -31.78 24.33
C PRO A 37 27.51 -32.61 25.03
N ARG A 38 26.35 -31.99 25.26
CA ARG A 38 25.14 -32.73 25.65
C ARG A 38 24.62 -33.47 24.42
N PRO A 39 24.10 -34.70 24.58
CA PRO A 39 23.61 -35.49 23.46
C PRO A 39 22.52 -34.73 22.71
N SER A 40 22.67 -34.71 21.39
CA SER A 40 21.70 -34.14 20.44
C SER A 40 20.43 -34.99 20.45
N ILE A 41 19.54 -34.74 21.40
CA ILE A 41 18.18 -35.27 21.34
C ILE A 41 17.55 -34.58 20.12
N LYS A 42 17.39 -35.30 19.00
CA LYS A 42 16.53 -34.85 17.90
C LYS A 42 15.13 -34.71 18.51
N PRO A 43 14.66 -33.48 18.70
CA PRO A 43 13.45 -33.30 19.49
C PRO A 43 12.26 -33.67 18.59
N PHE A 44 11.40 -34.57 19.11
CA PHE A 44 10.21 -35.06 18.42
C PHE A 44 9.13 -33.96 18.33
N GLY A 45 8.42 -33.91 17.21
CA GLY A 45 7.27 -33.02 16.98
C GLY A 45 7.39 -32.21 15.69
N LYS A 46 6.25 -31.80 15.13
CA LYS A 46 6.19 -31.08 13.85
C LYS A 46 6.74 -29.66 13.98
N GLU A 47 7.13 -29.09 12.85
CA GLU A 47 7.58 -27.71 12.71
C GLU A 47 6.67 -26.99 11.72
N ALA A 48 6.38 -25.71 11.98
CA ALA A 48 5.54 -24.92 11.09
C ALA A 48 5.97 -23.46 11.01
N TYR A 49 5.91 -22.91 9.79
CA TYR A 49 5.77 -21.47 9.59
C TYR A 49 4.33 -21.08 9.87
N VAL A 50 4.13 -20.02 10.66
CA VAL A 50 2.79 -19.58 11.07
C VAL A 50 2.60 -18.11 10.73
N THR A 51 1.45 -17.78 10.15
CA THR A 51 1.03 -16.40 9.91
C THR A 51 -0.47 -16.22 10.20
N LEU A 52 -1.01 -15.03 10.03
CA LEU A 52 -2.43 -14.69 10.27
C LEU A 52 -3.03 -14.02 9.05
N VAL A 53 -4.25 -14.41 8.69
CA VAL A 53 -5.04 -13.69 7.68
C VAL A 53 -6.13 -12.87 8.35
N ASN A 54 -6.33 -11.63 7.89
CA ASN A 54 -7.48 -10.81 8.29
C ASN A 54 -8.63 -11.06 7.30
N GLY A 55 -9.73 -11.63 7.80
CA GLY A 55 -10.87 -12.06 6.99
C GLY A 55 -11.60 -10.95 6.24
N LYS A 56 -11.43 -9.69 6.66
CA LYS A 56 -12.12 -8.51 6.07
C LYS A 56 -11.30 -7.80 4.99
N SER A 57 -10.10 -8.27 4.67
CA SER A 57 -9.17 -7.57 3.78
C SER A 57 -8.62 -8.48 2.69
N GLU A 58 -9.01 -8.22 1.43
CA GLU A 58 -8.41 -8.87 0.25
C GLU A 58 -6.90 -8.64 0.19
N ALA A 59 -6.44 -7.45 0.61
CA ALA A 59 -5.02 -7.14 0.71
C ALA A 59 -4.30 -8.08 1.70
N SER A 60 -4.93 -8.41 2.83
CA SER A 60 -4.38 -9.38 3.79
C SER A 60 -4.27 -10.78 3.22
N LEU A 61 -5.30 -11.25 2.49
CA LEU A 61 -5.24 -12.53 1.80
C LEU A 61 -4.08 -12.58 0.80
N LEU A 62 -3.95 -11.55 -0.05
CA LEU A 62 -2.87 -11.48 -1.04
C LEU A 62 -1.48 -11.42 -0.39
N MET A 63 -1.34 -10.70 0.73
CA MET A 63 -0.11 -10.67 1.53
C MET A 63 0.31 -12.07 2.01
N VAL A 64 -0.61 -12.81 2.64
CA VAL A 64 -0.36 -14.18 3.10
C VAL A 64 0.00 -15.11 1.94
N LEU A 65 -0.67 -14.98 0.80
CA LEU A 65 -0.37 -15.80 -0.38
C LEU A 65 1.03 -15.54 -0.93
N VAL A 66 1.45 -14.27 -1.04
CA VAL A 66 2.80 -13.90 -1.49
C VAL A 66 3.86 -14.37 -0.49
N LEU A 67 3.61 -14.25 0.81
CA LEU A 67 4.49 -14.83 1.84
C LEU A 67 4.65 -16.34 1.63
N GLY A 68 3.54 -17.05 1.36
CA GLY A 68 3.55 -18.49 1.11
C GLY A 68 4.37 -18.88 -0.12
N VAL A 69 4.27 -18.10 -1.20
CA VAL A 69 5.13 -18.25 -2.38
C VAL A 69 6.59 -18.02 -2.02
N SER A 70 6.90 -16.95 -1.28
CA SER A 70 8.29 -16.63 -0.91
C SER A 70 8.96 -17.76 -0.13
N LEU A 71 8.27 -18.35 0.85
CA LEU A 71 8.74 -19.54 1.58
C LEU A 71 8.99 -20.73 0.63
N LYS A 72 8.08 -20.99 -0.31
CA LYS A 72 8.22 -22.09 -1.28
C LYS A 72 9.43 -21.90 -2.20
N GLU A 73 9.68 -20.68 -2.67
CA GLU A 73 10.82 -20.34 -3.53
C GLU A 73 12.17 -20.56 -2.84
N THR A 74 12.20 -20.52 -1.51
CA THR A 74 13.40 -20.88 -0.72
C THR A 74 13.62 -22.38 -0.56
N LYS A 75 12.81 -23.21 -1.24
CA LYS A 75 12.86 -24.68 -1.21
C LYS A 75 12.61 -25.27 0.18
N SER A 76 11.93 -24.54 1.06
CA SER A 76 11.50 -25.09 2.35
C SER A 76 10.44 -26.17 2.13
N SER A 77 10.52 -27.23 2.93
CA SER A 77 9.53 -28.32 2.99
C SER A 77 8.70 -28.27 4.28
N ILE A 78 8.92 -27.26 5.12
CA ILE A 78 8.22 -27.11 6.40
C ILE A 78 6.75 -26.72 6.16
N GLU A 79 5.87 -27.23 7.01
CA GLU A 79 4.44 -26.94 6.95
C GLU A 79 4.18 -25.43 7.09
N ARG A 80 3.23 -24.91 6.30
CA ARG A 80 2.80 -23.50 6.35
C ARG A 80 1.39 -23.46 6.91
N VAL A 81 1.24 -22.89 8.09
CA VAL A 81 -0.03 -22.78 8.82
C VAL A 81 -0.50 -21.34 8.81
N VAL A 82 -1.76 -21.12 8.46
CA VAL A 82 -2.41 -19.82 8.57
C VAL A 82 -3.45 -19.87 9.67
N LEU A 83 -3.33 -18.94 10.61
CA LEU A 83 -4.34 -18.69 11.63
C LEU A 83 -5.49 -17.92 10.98
N CYS A 84 -6.72 -18.42 11.12
CA CYS A 84 -7.92 -17.83 10.56
C CYS A 84 -8.90 -17.46 11.69
N PRO A 85 -9.18 -16.17 11.89
CA PRO A 85 -10.30 -15.74 12.73
C PRO A 85 -11.66 -16.18 12.15
N PRO A 86 -12.74 -16.13 12.93
CA PRO A 86 -14.08 -16.57 12.49
C PRO A 86 -14.61 -15.82 11.26
N ASP A 87 -14.19 -14.57 11.05
CA ASP A 87 -14.65 -13.69 9.96
C ASP A 87 -14.02 -14.00 8.58
N VAL A 88 -13.08 -14.95 8.51
CA VAL A 88 -12.49 -15.39 7.23
C VAL A 88 -13.51 -16.23 6.45
N THR A 89 -13.82 -15.79 5.23
CA THR A 89 -14.79 -16.43 4.33
C THR A 89 -14.38 -17.86 3.92
N ALA A 90 -15.35 -18.69 3.54
CA ALA A 90 -15.09 -20.05 3.03
C ALA A 90 -14.26 -20.03 1.74
N GLU A 91 -14.49 -19.06 0.87
CA GLU A 91 -13.74 -18.83 -0.36
C GLU A 91 -12.25 -18.53 -0.07
N SER A 92 -11.96 -17.57 0.82
CA SER A 92 -10.59 -17.25 1.22
C SER A 92 -9.87 -18.49 1.81
N LYS A 93 -10.58 -19.30 2.61
CA LYS A 93 -10.03 -20.56 3.15
C LYS A 93 -9.73 -21.59 2.06
N ALA A 94 -10.59 -21.69 1.04
CA ALA A 94 -10.37 -22.59 -0.09
C ALA A 94 -9.13 -22.16 -0.90
N ILE A 95 -9.01 -20.87 -1.22
CA ILE A 95 -7.84 -20.30 -1.92
C ILE A 95 -6.55 -20.55 -1.12
N LEU A 96 -6.56 -20.33 0.19
CA LEU A 96 -5.40 -20.60 1.05
C LEU A 96 -5.00 -22.08 1.01
N LYS A 97 -5.95 -23.01 1.12
CA LYS A 97 -5.70 -24.45 1.04
C LYS A 97 -5.11 -24.86 -0.32
N GLU A 98 -5.67 -24.34 -1.42
CA GLU A 98 -5.17 -24.60 -2.77
C GLU A 98 -3.71 -24.14 -2.94
N ASN A 99 -3.33 -23.05 -2.26
CA ASN A 99 -1.95 -22.53 -2.26
C ASN A 99 -1.05 -23.20 -1.19
N GLY A 100 -1.51 -24.31 -0.61
CA GLY A 100 -0.76 -25.17 0.29
C GLY A 100 -0.59 -24.63 1.70
N TRP A 101 -1.57 -23.86 2.19
CA TRP A 101 -1.67 -23.48 3.60
C TRP A 101 -2.56 -24.44 4.37
N THR A 102 -2.06 -24.93 5.52
CA THR A 102 -2.89 -25.59 6.53
C THR A 102 -3.70 -24.55 7.29
N ILE A 103 -5.02 -24.68 7.28
CA ILE A 103 -5.91 -23.76 7.98
C ILE A 103 -6.02 -24.15 9.45
N ARG A 104 -5.73 -23.21 10.35
CA ARG A 104 -6.03 -23.34 11.78
C ARG A 104 -6.99 -22.24 12.20
N MET A 105 -8.19 -22.62 12.63
CA MET A 105 -9.13 -21.66 13.19
C MET A 105 -8.62 -21.15 14.53
N ILE A 106 -8.76 -19.84 14.77
CA ILE A 106 -8.43 -19.23 16.05
C ILE A 106 -9.55 -19.55 17.04
N GLU A 107 -9.17 -20.10 18.20
CA GLU A 107 -10.07 -20.26 19.33
C GLU A 107 -10.34 -18.89 19.98
N GLU A 108 -11.62 -18.60 20.24
CA GLU A 108 -11.99 -17.44 21.05
C GLU A 108 -11.36 -17.52 22.45
N PHE A 109 -10.91 -16.37 22.96
CA PHE A 109 -10.31 -16.20 24.28
C PHE A 109 -10.85 -14.91 24.89
N ASP A 110 -10.98 -14.81 26.22
CA ASP A 110 -11.36 -13.54 26.87
C ASP A 110 -10.23 -12.53 26.67
N PRO A 111 -10.40 -11.51 25.82
CA PRO A 111 -9.29 -10.65 25.41
C PRO A 111 -8.78 -9.76 26.54
N ARG A 112 -9.43 -9.71 27.71
CA ARG A 112 -9.06 -8.75 28.76
C ARG A 112 -7.79 -9.18 29.50
N PRO A 113 -6.78 -8.28 29.66
CA PRO A 113 -6.78 -6.82 29.41
C PRO A 113 -6.08 -6.37 28.10
N ILE A 114 -5.93 -7.23 27.10
CA ILE A 114 -5.20 -6.98 25.85
C ILE A 114 -6.14 -6.37 24.80
N ASP A 115 -5.91 -5.11 24.43
CA ASP A 115 -6.74 -4.35 23.46
C ASP A 115 -6.03 -4.22 22.11
N ASP A 116 -5.83 -5.34 21.40
CA ASP A 116 -5.29 -5.32 20.03
C ASP A 116 -5.66 -6.58 19.24
N ALA A 117 -5.87 -6.44 17.94
CA ALA A 117 -6.00 -7.53 16.97
C ALA A 117 -4.77 -8.47 16.98
N SER A 118 -3.61 -7.99 17.45
CA SER A 118 -2.41 -8.80 17.70
C SER A 118 -2.60 -9.88 18.78
N PHE A 119 -3.70 -9.87 19.56
CA PHE A 119 -4.03 -10.92 20.52
C PHE A 119 -3.95 -12.32 19.89
N ASN A 120 -4.34 -12.45 18.63
CA ASN A 120 -4.29 -13.69 17.87
C ASN A 120 -2.88 -14.31 17.79
N LYS A 121 -1.81 -13.53 17.96
CA LYS A 121 -0.43 -14.05 18.04
C LYS A 121 -0.20 -14.92 19.26
N LEU A 122 -0.95 -14.74 20.35
CA LEU A 122 -0.79 -15.57 21.55
C LEU A 122 -1.26 -17.01 21.33
N GLN A 123 -2.00 -17.29 20.26
CA GLN A 123 -2.37 -18.64 19.84
C GLN A 123 -1.14 -19.51 19.53
N LEU A 124 0.00 -18.91 19.18
CA LEU A 124 1.27 -19.62 18.93
C LEU A 124 1.67 -20.53 20.09
N TRP A 125 1.44 -20.09 21.33
CA TRP A 125 1.78 -20.88 22.51
C TRP A 125 0.83 -22.05 22.77
N LYS A 126 -0.37 -22.05 22.17
CA LYS A 126 -1.33 -23.18 22.24
C LYS A 126 -1.07 -24.24 21.17
N MET A 127 -0.16 -24.00 20.23
CA MET A 127 0.14 -24.92 19.12
C MET A 127 1.03 -26.09 19.58
N THR A 128 0.65 -26.77 20.68
CA THR A 128 1.48 -27.78 21.37
C THR A 128 1.68 -29.07 20.58
N GLU A 129 0.98 -29.26 19.45
CA GLU A 129 1.29 -30.32 18.51
C GLU A 129 2.58 -30.05 17.69
N TYR A 130 3.04 -28.79 17.68
CA TYR A 130 4.29 -28.38 17.08
C TYR A 130 5.36 -28.26 18.17
N ARG A 131 6.53 -28.80 17.86
CA ARG A 131 7.73 -28.63 18.67
C ARG A 131 8.23 -27.20 18.63
N ARG A 132 8.05 -26.56 17.48
CA ARG A 132 8.58 -25.25 17.17
C ARG A 132 7.74 -24.60 16.09
N VAL A 133 7.41 -23.33 16.29
CA VAL A 133 6.76 -22.50 15.28
C VAL A 133 7.60 -21.27 14.99
N VAL A 134 7.66 -20.89 13.72
CA VAL A 134 8.26 -19.62 13.28
C VAL A 134 7.13 -18.73 12.80
N TRP A 135 6.80 -17.73 13.62
CA TRP A 135 5.87 -16.68 13.25
C TRP A 135 6.51 -15.75 12.23
N ILE A 136 5.75 -15.44 11.18
CA ILE A 136 6.13 -14.44 10.18
C ILE A 136 4.89 -13.59 9.89
N GLU A 137 5.03 -12.26 10.02
CA GLU A 137 3.96 -11.35 9.66
C GLU A 137 3.59 -11.44 8.18
N PRO A 138 2.31 -11.22 7.82
CA PRO A 138 1.85 -11.28 6.43
C PRO A 138 2.54 -10.29 5.48
N ASN A 139 3.04 -9.17 5.99
CA ASN A 139 3.72 -8.13 5.23
C ASN A 139 5.23 -8.39 5.05
N ALA A 140 5.74 -9.52 5.53
CA ALA A 140 7.13 -9.90 5.34
C ALA A 140 7.31 -10.73 4.06
N LEU A 141 8.54 -10.71 3.52
CA LEU A 141 8.95 -11.48 2.36
C LEU A 141 10.20 -12.28 2.70
N VAL A 142 10.14 -13.60 2.57
CA VAL A 142 11.27 -14.49 2.86
C VAL A 142 12.06 -14.70 1.58
N VAL A 143 13.29 -14.17 1.53
CA VAL A 143 14.13 -14.19 0.32
C VAL A 143 15.19 -15.29 0.35
N LYS A 144 15.42 -15.93 1.50
CA LYS A 144 16.29 -17.09 1.67
C LYS A 144 15.71 -18.11 2.63
N ASN A 145 16.16 -19.35 2.52
CA ASN A 145 15.72 -20.42 3.40
C ASN A 145 16.07 -20.07 4.86
N ILE A 146 15.09 -20.20 5.74
CA ILE A 146 15.21 -19.93 7.18
C ILE A 146 14.81 -21.15 8.02
N ASP A 147 14.87 -22.37 7.46
CA ASP A 147 14.51 -23.61 8.15
C ASP A 147 15.41 -23.85 9.37
N HIS A 148 16.65 -23.34 9.34
CA HIS A 148 17.55 -23.43 10.48
C HIS A 148 17.00 -22.72 11.73
N LEU A 149 16.11 -21.75 11.60
CA LEU A 149 15.48 -21.08 12.75
C LEU A 149 14.69 -22.04 13.65
N PHE A 150 14.26 -23.20 13.16
CA PHE A 150 13.59 -24.20 14.00
C PHE A 150 14.51 -24.84 15.05
N ARG A 151 15.83 -24.61 14.95
CA ARG A 151 16.83 -25.00 15.96
C ARG A 151 17.11 -23.89 16.98
N CYS A 152 16.54 -22.69 16.81
CA CYS A 152 16.68 -21.60 17.76
C CYS A 152 15.96 -21.93 19.08
N GLY A 153 16.46 -21.44 20.22
CA GLY A 153 15.96 -21.75 21.57
C GLY A 153 14.51 -21.32 21.83
N ASN A 154 13.96 -21.52 23.03
CA ASN A 154 12.49 -21.49 23.28
C ASN A 154 11.76 -20.25 22.77
N PHE A 155 12.44 -19.11 22.70
CA PHE A 155 11.94 -17.89 22.08
C PHE A 155 13.09 -17.16 21.38
N CYS A 156 12.90 -16.74 20.14
CA CYS A 156 13.89 -15.91 19.45
C CYS A 156 13.25 -14.77 18.68
N ALA A 157 13.86 -13.60 18.72
CA ALA A 157 13.35 -12.41 18.03
C ALA A 157 14.49 -11.46 17.63
N VAL A 158 14.21 -10.57 16.69
CA VAL A 158 15.16 -9.55 16.21
C VAL A 158 15.03 -8.29 17.07
N PHE A 159 16.13 -7.80 17.62
CA PHE A 159 16.19 -6.53 18.35
C PHE A 159 16.32 -5.34 17.41
N GLN A 160 15.62 -4.26 17.75
CA GLN A 160 15.84 -2.96 17.13
C GLN A 160 17.10 -2.29 17.71
N ILE A 161 17.41 -1.10 17.20
CA ILE A 161 18.39 -0.20 17.82
C ILE A 161 17.93 0.22 19.23
N SER A 162 16.61 0.30 19.46
CA SER A 162 16.03 0.41 20.80
C SER A 162 16.12 -0.93 21.54
N ASN A 163 16.10 -0.90 22.88
CA ASN A 163 16.17 -2.08 23.75
C ASN A 163 14.93 -3.02 23.66
N SER A 164 14.24 -3.03 22.53
CA SER A 164 13.01 -3.77 22.26
C SER A 164 13.17 -4.60 20.99
N PHE A 165 12.57 -5.79 20.99
CA PHE A 165 12.50 -6.64 19.81
C PHE A 165 11.21 -6.41 19.04
N ARG A 166 11.27 -6.64 17.72
CA ARG A 166 10.10 -6.64 16.85
C ARG A 166 9.43 -8.02 16.87
N THR A 167 8.14 -8.03 16.58
CA THR A 167 7.33 -9.26 16.53
C THR A 167 7.02 -9.71 15.11
N THR A 168 7.78 -9.22 14.12
CA THR A 168 7.56 -9.56 12.71
C THR A 168 8.03 -10.98 12.41
N VAL A 169 9.21 -11.35 12.93
CA VAL A 169 9.71 -12.72 12.90
C VAL A 169 10.00 -13.16 14.33
N MET A 170 9.35 -14.24 14.76
CA MET A 170 9.58 -14.82 16.08
C MET A 170 9.68 -16.34 15.98
N VAL A 171 10.65 -16.92 16.67
CA VAL A 171 10.69 -18.35 16.92
C VAL A 171 10.03 -18.59 18.27
N VAL A 172 9.09 -19.51 18.36
CA VAL A 172 8.36 -19.83 19.59
C VAL A 172 8.35 -21.35 19.79
N LYS A 173 8.65 -21.80 21.01
CA LYS A 173 8.31 -23.13 21.49
C LYS A 173 6.92 -23.08 22.13
N PRO A 174 5.90 -23.72 21.53
CA PRO A 174 4.56 -23.73 22.09
C PRO A 174 4.53 -24.34 23.50
N SER A 175 3.84 -23.66 24.43
CA SER A 175 3.70 -24.09 25.82
C SER A 175 2.57 -23.34 26.50
N ILE A 176 1.55 -24.07 26.96
CA ILE A 176 0.41 -23.49 27.71
C ILE A 176 0.89 -22.89 29.04
N ILE A 177 1.90 -23.49 29.67
CA ILE A 177 2.50 -22.98 30.91
C ILE A 177 3.16 -21.61 30.67
N GLU A 178 3.89 -21.48 29.57
CA GLU A 178 4.54 -20.22 29.20
C GLU A 178 3.52 -19.14 28.83
N LEU A 179 2.48 -19.50 28.07
CA LEU A 179 1.35 -18.59 27.79
C LEU A 179 0.73 -18.08 29.08
N SER A 180 0.53 -18.96 30.05
CA SER A 180 -0.05 -18.60 31.34
C SER A 180 0.85 -17.57 32.06
N ARG A 181 2.18 -17.79 32.06
CA ARG A 181 3.13 -16.81 32.61
C ARG A 181 3.05 -15.46 31.90
N ILE A 182 3.05 -15.44 30.56
CA ILE A 182 2.93 -14.23 29.75
C ILE A 182 1.66 -13.46 30.13
N LEU A 183 0.51 -14.14 30.17
CA LEU A 183 -0.78 -13.52 30.48
C LEU A 183 -0.89 -13.03 31.93
N THR A 184 -0.17 -13.67 32.87
CA THR A 184 -0.14 -13.24 34.28
C THR A 184 0.92 -12.17 34.59
N TRP A 185 1.84 -11.88 33.66
CA TRP A 185 3.00 -11.02 33.92
C TRP A 185 2.63 -9.57 34.23
N ASP A 186 1.58 -9.04 33.62
CA ASP A 186 1.16 -7.64 33.76
C ASP A 186 -0.24 -7.56 34.39
N ARG A 187 -0.42 -8.21 35.55
CA ARG A 187 -1.69 -8.12 36.33
C ARG A 187 -1.82 -6.83 37.15
N GLU A 188 -0.75 -6.06 37.31
CA GLU A 188 -0.71 -4.86 38.17
C GLU A 188 -0.81 -3.53 37.40
N GLY A 189 -0.87 -3.56 36.06
CA GLY A 189 -1.04 -2.37 35.23
C GLY A 189 -2.51 -2.11 34.88
N SER A 190 -3.09 -1.02 35.39
CA SER A 190 -4.45 -0.56 35.04
C SER A 190 -4.63 -0.10 33.57
N ASN A 191 -3.60 -0.24 32.73
CA ASN A 191 -3.58 0.25 31.36
C ASN A 191 -3.63 -0.90 30.35
N LYS A 192 -4.41 -0.71 29.29
CA LYS A 192 -4.47 -1.58 28.12
C LYS A 192 -3.07 -1.72 27.49
N ILE A 193 -2.63 -2.94 27.23
CA ILE A 193 -1.30 -3.24 26.64
C ILE A 193 -1.48 -4.02 25.34
N THR A 194 -0.65 -3.70 24.33
CA THR A 194 -0.58 -4.45 23.08
C THR A 194 0.34 -5.67 23.22
N VAL A 195 0.09 -6.72 22.43
CA VAL A 195 0.90 -7.96 22.49
C VAL A 195 2.41 -7.71 22.30
N PRO A 196 2.87 -6.89 21.32
CA PRO A 196 4.30 -6.62 21.19
C PRO A 196 4.94 -6.01 22.44
N ILE A 197 4.23 -5.12 23.14
CA ILE A 197 4.70 -4.51 24.38
C ILE A 197 4.73 -5.54 25.51
N LEU A 198 3.68 -6.36 25.65
CA LEU A 198 3.61 -7.43 26.65
C LEU A 198 4.76 -8.42 26.49
N LEU A 199 4.99 -8.92 25.27
CA LEU A 199 6.09 -9.85 24.99
C LEU A 199 7.45 -9.21 25.27
N ASN A 200 7.64 -7.94 24.88
CA ASN A 200 8.86 -7.22 25.19
C ASN A 200 9.12 -7.10 26.69
N LYS A 201 8.10 -6.73 27.48
CA LYS A 201 8.20 -6.66 28.94
C LYS A 201 8.52 -8.03 29.53
N PHE A 202 7.78 -9.07 29.16
CA PHE A 202 7.94 -10.41 29.71
C PHE A 202 9.33 -10.99 29.39
N TYR A 203 9.71 -11.10 28.12
CA TYR A 203 10.96 -11.75 27.72
C TYR A 203 12.22 -10.96 28.12
N ASN A 204 12.17 -9.63 28.11
CA ASN A 204 13.33 -8.85 28.57
C ASN A 204 13.51 -8.88 30.09
N ASN A 205 12.43 -8.97 30.87
CA ASN A 205 12.54 -8.97 32.32
C ASN A 205 12.77 -10.36 32.90
N TYR A 206 12.01 -11.36 32.45
CA TYR A 206 12.08 -12.73 32.95
C TYR A 206 13.30 -13.47 32.41
N TYR A 207 13.52 -13.43 31.10
CA TYR A 207 14.60 -14.17 30.43
C TYR A 207 15.86 -13.35 30.15
N LYS A 208 15.86 -12.05 30.46
CA LYS A 208 16.95 -11.14 30.11
C LYS A 208 17.32 -11.21 28.63
N LEU A 209 16.33 -11.40 27.75
CA LEU A 209 16.52 -11.69 26.32
C LEU A 209 17.46 -10.68 25.62
N LYS A 210 17.36 -9.39 25.96
CA LYS A 210 18.28 -8.35 25.48
C LYS A 210 19.77 -8.71 25.62
N TYR A 211 20.14 -9.41 26.70
CA TYR A 211 21.52 -9.79 27.01
C TYR A 211 21.85 -11.23 26.62
N SER A 212 20.90 -11.96 26.01
CA SER A 212 21.14 -13.32 25.52
C SER A 212 22.10 -13.32 24.33
N VAL A 213 22.70 -14.49 24.09
CA VAL A 213 23.60 -14.68 22.95
C VAL A 213 22.82 -14.63 21.64
N MET A 214 23.49 -14.18 20.58
CA MET A 214 22.92 -14.22 19.23
C MET A 214 22.90 -15.67 18.76
N TYR A 215 21.83 -16.05 18.07
CA TYR A 215 21.70 -17.36 17.46
C TYR A 215 22.69 -17.53 16.31
N ASP A 216 23.50 -18.59 16.37
CA ASP A 216 24.40 -19.00 15.30
C ASP A 216 23.93 -20.34 14.71
N PRO A 217 23.52 -20.40 13.43
CA PRO A 217 23.09 -21.63 12.78
C PRO A 217 24.18 -22.71 12.67
N LYS A 218 25.46 -22.32 12.80
CA LYS A 218 26.63 -23.20 12.76
C LYS A 218 26.99 -23.78 14.12
N ASP A 219 26.49 -23.19 15.21
CA ASP A 219 26.71 -23.72 16.55
C ASP A 219 25.92 -25.04 16.72
N PRO A 220 26.59 -26.20 16.91
CA PRO A 220 25.91 -27.46 17.14
C PRO A 220 25.27 -27.54 18.54
N SER A 221 25.60 -26.61 19.45
CA SER A 221 25.02 -26.54 20.79
C SER A 221 23.56 -26.12 20.74
N TYR A 222 22.66 -27.08 20.88
CA TYR A 222 21.25 -26.80 21.13
C TYR A 222 21.04 -26.26 22.55
N ASN A 223 20.47 -25.07 22.67
CA ASN A 223 20.04 -24.47 23.93
C ASN A 223 18.54 -24.17 23.86
N GLU A 224 17.80 -24.55 24.90
CA GLU A 224 16.37 -24.19 25.03
C GLU A 224 16.18 -22.78 25.62
N GLU A 225 17.24 -22.08 26.03
CA GLU A 225 17.11 -20.68 26.47
C GLU A 225 16.72 -19.75 25.31
N PRO A 226 15.99 -18.66 25.58
CA PRO A 226 15.71 -17.65 24.56
C PRO A 226 16.97 -16.99 24.01
N LEU A 227 17.00 -16.72 22.70
CA LEU A 227 18.15 -16.19 21.97
C LEU A 227 17.77 -14.97 21.11
N ARG A 228 18.75 -14.16 20.73
CA ARG A 228 18.53 -13.06 19.78
C ARG A 228 18.79 -13.50 18.35
N LEU A 229 18.00 -13.00 17.41
CA LEU A 229 18.22 -13.15 15.97
C LEU A 229 19.00 -11.95 15.43
N SER A 230 19.80 -12.17 14.39
CA SER A 230 20.46 -11.09 13.64
C SER A 230 19.44 -10.23 12.89
N ALA A 231 19.80 -8.97 12.61
CA ALA A 231 18.94 -8.05 11.87
C ALA A 231 18.56 -8.56 10.46
N GLY A 232 19.33 -9.49 9.90
CA GLY A 232 19.07 -10.10 8.59
C GLY A 232 17.76 -10.90 8.51
N TYR A 233 17.27 -11.40 9.65
CA TYR A 233 15.95 -12.06 9.74
C TYR A 233 14.79 -11.07 9.81
N GLN A 234 15.06 -9.76 9.78
CA GLN A 234 14.04 -8.73 9.69
C GLN A 234 14.63 -7.39 9.22
N VAL A 235 14.79 -7.25 7.91
CA VAL A 235 15.32 -6.03 7.30
C VAL A 235 14.16 -5.15 6.83
N GLY A 236 13.94 -4.04 7.53
CA GLY A 236 12.89 -3.08 7.17
C GLY A 236 13.21 -2.27 5.92
N ILE A 237 12.23 -2.10 5.03
CA ILE A 237 12.41 -1.33 3.79
C ILE A 237 12.76 0.14 4.02
N PHE A 238 12.37 0.72 5.16
CA PHE A 238 12.63 2.14 5.47
C PHE A 238 14.13 2.49 5.38
N MET A 239 15.00 1.64 5.95
CA MET A 239 16.45 1.88 5.92
C MET A 239 17.02 1.77 4.51
N HIS A 240 16.46 0.89 3.67
CA HIS A 240 16.83 0.80 2.26
C HIS A 240 16.43 2.06 1.50
N LEU A 241 15.25 2.62 1.78
CA LEU A 241 14.76 3.82 1.10
C LEU A 241 15.61 5.04 1.45
N VAL A 242 15.97 5.22 2.73
CA VAL A 242 16.84 6.34 3.15
C VAL A 242 18.21 6.25 2.49
N ASN A 243 18.81 5.05 2.49
CA ASN A 243 20.18 4.88 2.00
C ASN A 243 20.26 4.63 0.48
N SER A 244 19.15 4.34 -0.19
CA SER A 244 19.07 3.87 -1.59
C SER A 244 19.86 2.57 -1.89
N HIS A 245 20.25 1.85 -0.83
CA HIS A 245 20.87 0.53 -0.86
C HIS A 245 20.60 -0.19 0.48
N TRP A 246 20.76 -1.51 0.51
CA TRP A 246 20.70 -2.25 1.78
C TRP A 246 21.94 -1.94 2.62
N TYR A 247 21.75 -1.66 3.91
CA TYR A 247 22.86 -1.46 4.85
C TYR A 247 23.65 -2.74 5.11
N MET A 248 23.03 -3.87 4.82
CA MET A 248 23.54 -5.22 5.05
C MET A 248 23.83 -5.86 3.69
N SER A 249 24.83 -6.74 3.62
CA SER A 249 25.15 -7.45 2.39
C SER A 249 24.02 -8.42 2.00
N ASP A 250 23.84 -8.62 0.70
CA ASP A 250 22.73 -9.42 0.18
C ASP A 250 22.71 -10.84 0.75
N ASP A 251 23.86 -11.43 1.13
CA ASP A 251 24.02 -12.76 1.73
C ASP A 251 23.53 -12.85 3.18
N GLU A 252 23.45 -11.73 3.90
CA GLU A 252 22.95 -11.67 5.28
C GLU A 252 21.45 -11.37 5.37
N ILE A 253 20.80 -10.96 4.26
CA ILE A 253 19.35 -10.68 4.22
C ILE A 253 18.57 -11.98 4.03
N PHE A 254 17.71 -12.32 4.99
CA PHE A 254 16.83 -13.51 4.94
C PHE A 254 15.36 -13.14 4.79
N VAL A 255 14.92 -12.08 5.49
CA VAL A 255 13.53 -11.65 5.50
C VAL A 255 13.48 -10.13 5.36
N ILE A 256 12.69 -9.65 4.40
CA ILE A 256 12.42 -8.24 4.17
C ILE A 256 11.06 -7.91 4.79
N ASP A 257 11.03 -6.88 5.61
CA ASP A 257 9.84 -6.40 6.29
C ASP A 257 9.31 -5.14 5.60
N TYR A 258 8.13 -5.24 4.97
CA TYR A 258 7.46 -4.11 4.31
C TYR A 258 6.59 -3.29 5.27
N GLU A 259 6.78 -3.42 6.59
CA GLU A 259 6.15 -2.56 7.59
C GLU A 259 6.56 -1.08 7.39
N MET A 260 5.68 -0.29 6.77
CA MET A 260 5.85 1.14 6.58
C MET A 260 4.50 1.88 6.53
N LEU A 261 3.95 2.23 7.71
CA LEU A 261 2.67 2.94 7.83
C LEU A 261 1.58 2.32 6.92
N SER A 262 0.96 3.12 6.05
CA SER A 262 -0.07 2.69 5.09
C SER A 262 0.48 2.45 3.68
N ILE A 263 1.80 2.33 3.52
CA ILE A 263 2.48 2.15 2.23
C ILE A 263 2.95 0.70 2.15
N HIS A 264 2.38 -0.07 1.22
CA HIS A 264 2.69 -1.49 1.06
C HIS A 264 2.62 -1.92 -0.42
N PRO A 265 3.49 -2.84 -0.89
CA PRO A 265 3.51 -3.33 -2.28
C PRO A 265 2.23 -4.05 -2.73
N VAL A 266 1.30 -4.32 -1.81
CA VAL A 266 -0.03 -4.82 -2.16
C VAL A 266 -0.85 -3.76 -2.91
N TYR A 267 -0.56 -2.48 -2.69
CA TYR A 267 -1.27 -1.37 -3.30
C TYR A 267 -0.57 -0.86 -4.56
N TRP A 268 -1.29 -0.88 -5.68
CA TRP A 268 -0.75 -0.51 -7.01
C TRP A 268 -0.11 0.89 -7.07
N TRP A 269 -0.67 1.86 -6.34
CA TRP A 269 -0.25 3.25 -6.40
C TRP A 269 1.14 3.50 -5.77
N THR A 270 1.66 2.54 -5.01
CA THR A 270 2.95 2.66 -4.31
C THR A 270 4.15 2.39 -5.22
N TYR A 271 3.95 1.75 -6.37
CA TYR A 271 5.03 1.27 -7.25
C TYR A 271 5.85 2.36 -7.94
N PRO A 272 5.27 3.50 -8.38
CA PRO A 272 6.07 4.61 -8.87
C PRO A 272 6.94 5.26 -7.80
N LEU A 273 6.63 5.04 -6.51
CA LEU A 273 7.37 5.62 -5.38
C LEU A 273 8.45 4.67 -4.87
N LEU A 274 8.17 3.38 -4.77
CA LEU A 274 9.02 2.41 -4.08
C LEU A 274 9.55 1.34 -5.04
N GLU A 275 10.83 1.41 -5.37
CA GLU A 275 11.48 0.43 -6.26
C GLU A 275 11.50 -0.97 -5.66
N VAL A 276 11.67 -1.08 -4.34
CA VAL A 276 11.64 -2.34 -3.59
C VAL A 276 10.34 -3.12 -3.74
N ASN A 277 9.25 -2.47 -4.18
CA ASN A 277 7.97 -3.15 -4.41
C ASN A 277 8.04 -4.10 -5.61
N TRP A 278 8.93 -3.85 -6.58
CA TRP A 278 9.12 -4.76 -7.72
C TRP A 278 9.67 -6.12 -7.29
N MET A 279 10.45 -6.18 -6.20
CA MET A 279 10.88 -7.44 -5.62
C MET A 279 9.69 -8.24 -5.10
N TRP A 280 8.81 -7.63 -4.30
CA TRP A 280 7.58 -8.28 -3.83
C TRP A 280 6.68 -8.72 -5.00
N TYR A 281 6.57 -7.88 -6.03
CA TYR A 281 5.81 -8.20 -7.24
C TYR A 281 6.36 -9.42 -8.00
N SER A 282 7.68 -9.62 -8.00
CA SER A 282 8.29 -10.82 -8.62
C SER A 282 7.85 -12.13 -7.96
N TYR A 283 7.48 -12.12 -6.67
CA TYR A 283 6.88 -13.26 -6.00
C TYR A 283 5.37 -13.34 -6.29
N ARG A 284 4.68 -12.20 -6.25
CA ARG A 284 3.25 -12.12 -6.59
C ARG A 284 2.93 -12.70 -7.96
N THR A 285 3.74 -12.42 -8.98
CA THR A 285 3.53 -12.93 -10.36
C THR A 285 3.56 -14.46 -10.47
N LYS A 286 4.05 -15.18 -9.46
CA LYS A 286 4.06 -16.65 -9.40
C LYS A 286 2.76 -17.25 -8.85
N LEU A 287 1.83 -16.43 -8.36
CA LEU A 287 0.49 -16.87 -7.97
C LEU A 287 -0.36 -17.21 -9.20
N ALA A 288 -1.26 -18.19 -9.04
CA ALA A 288 -2.23 -18.54 -10.08
C ALA A 288 -3.09 -17.33 -10.49
N SER A 289 -3.37 -17.19 -11.79
CA SER A 289 -4.01 -16.00 -12.36
C SER A 289 -5.33 -15.60 -11.71
N HIS A 290 -6.17 -16.58 -11.36
CA HIS A 290 -7.48 -16.35 -10.74
C HIS A 290 -7.41 -15.74 -9.34
N VAL A 291 -6.29 -15.95 -8.62
CA VAL A 291 -6.02 -15.34 -7.30
C VAL A 291 -5.21 -14.05 -7.44
N ASN A 292 -4.38 -13.98 -8.49
CA ASN A 292 -3.38 -12.94 -8.66
C ASN A 292 -3.96 -11.65 -9.24
N ASP A 293 -4.92 -11.76 -10.18
CA ASP A 293 -5.60 -10.61 -10.77
C ASP A 293 -7.00 -10.98 -11.30
N PRO A 294 -8.00 -11.16 -10.41
CA PRO A 294 -9.39 -11.33 -10.84
C PRO A 294 -9.96 -10.07 -11.50
N SER A 295 -9.25 -8.94 -11.43
CA SER A 295 -9.75 -7.64 -11.86
C SER A 295 -9.64 -7.37 -13.35
N LEU A 296 -8.79 -8.08 -14.09
CA LEU A 296 -8.64 -7.87 -15.54
C LEU A 296 -9.98 -7.99 -16.31
N PHE A 297 -10.90 -8.82 -15.84
CA PHE A 297 -12.18 -9.10 -16.51
C PHE A 297 -13.38 -8.37 -15.88
N LEU A 298 -13.15 -7.53 -14.86
CA LEU A 298 -14.23 -6.72 -14.28
C LEU A 298 -14.75 -5.71 -15.32
N MET A 299 -16.07 -5.66 -15.46
CA MET A 299 -16.76 -4.78 -16.42
C MET A 299 -16.35 -3.30 -16.23
N SER A 300 -16.03 -2.90 -14.99
CA SER A 300 -15.53 -1.56 -14.64
C SER A 300 -14.25 -1.16 -15.40
N ASN A 301 -13.47 -2.12 -15.91
CA ASN A 301 -12.23 -1.85 -16.63
C ASN A 301 -12.46 -1.60 -18.14
N VAL A 302 -13.60 -2.02 -18.67
CA VAL A 302 -14.06 -1.70 -20.04
C VAL A 302 -14.92 -0.44 -20.06
N MET A 303 -15.54 -0.08 -18.93
CA MET A 303 -16.40 1.10 -18.81
C MET A 303 -15.78 2.43 -19.24
N PRO A 304 -14.49 2.76 -19.00
CA PRO A 304 -13.89 3.98 -19.53
C PRO A 304 -14.02 4.06 -21.06
N LEU A 305 -13.76 2.97 -21.76
CA LEU A 305 -13.84 2.91 -23.22
C LEU A 305 -15.27 3.10 -23.71
N VAL A 306 -16.23 2.46 -23.02
CA VAL A 306 -17.66 2.62 -23.32
C VAL A 306 -18.11 4.06 -23.05
N CYS A 307 -17.73 4.65 -21.92
CA CYS A 307 -18.03 6.03 -21.57
C CYS A 307 -17.42 7.02 -22.57
N LEU A 308 -16.19 6.79 -23.02
CA LEU A 308 -15.54 7.61 -24.06
C LEU A 308 -16.26 7.48 -25.41
N GLY A 309 -16.66 6.26 -25.80
CA GLY A 309 -17.44 6.02 -27.01
C GLY A 309 -18.83 6.67 -26.97
N LEU A 310 -19.54 6.52 -25.86
CA LEU A 310 -20.84 7.16 -25.64
C LEU A 310 -20.70 8.68 -25.61
N LEU A 311 -19.67 9.22 -24.94
CA LEU A 311 -19.40 10.66 -24.93
C LEU A 311 -19.12 11.18 -26.34
N TYR A 312 -18.38 10.44 -27.16
CA TYR A 312 -18.16 10.78 -28.57
C TYR A 312 -19.49 10.81 -29.35
N VAL A 313 -20.33 9.79 -29.21
CA VAL A 313 -21.67 9.75 -29.84
C VAL A 313 -22.53 10.90 -29.37
N VAL A 314 -22.57 11.17 -28.07
CA VAL A 314 -23.26 12.31 -27.46
C VAL A 314 -22.77 13.61 -28.08
N LEU A 315 -21.46 13.88 -28.08
CA LEU A 315 -20.89 15.10 -28.65
C LEU A 315 -21.17 15.25 -30.16
N ARG A 316 -21.31 14.15 -30.90
CA ARG A 316 -21.62 14.16 -32.34
C ARG A 316 -23.11 14.29 -32.65
N CYS A 317 -23.99 13.68 -31.85
CA CYS A 317 -25.43 13.62 -32.07
C CYS A 317 -26.22 14.72 -31.32
N PHE A 318 -25.66 15.30 -30.25
CA PHE A 318 -26.34 16.29 -29.41
C PHE A 318 -26.71 17.63 -30.06
N PRO A 319 -26.05 18.15 -31.12
CA PRO A 319 -26.51 19.37 -31.80
C PRO A 319 -27.96 19.27 -32.30
N MET A 320 -28.49 18.05 -32.47
CA MET A 320 -29.82 17.78 -33.00
C MET A 320 -30.92 17.72 -31.93
N MET A 321 -30.63 17.32 -30.68
CA MET A 321 -31.67 17.07 -29.65
C MET A 321 -32.08 18.31 -28.84
N PHE A 322 -31.21 19.31 -28.68
CA PHE A 322 -31.47 20.48 -27.83
C PHE A 322 -31.94 21.75 -28.55
N ARG A 323 -32.20 21.69 -29.87
CA ARG A 323 -33.00 22.72 -30.57
C ARG A 323 -34.42 22.88 -30.02
N ILE A 324 -34.83 22.00 -29.08
CA ILE A 324 -36.20 21.87 -28.57
C ILE A 324 -36.33 22.32 -27.10
N ALA A 325 -35.24 22.45 -26.34
CA ALA A 325 -35.33 22.82 -24.91
C ALA A 325 -35.19 24.33 -24.67
N ASN A 326 -36.19 24.88 -23.98
CA ASN A 326 -36.48 26.29 -23.83
C ASN A 326 -35.34 27.15 -23.21
N HIS A 327 -35.12 28.34 -23.76
CA HIS A 327 -33.96 29.25 -23.59
C HIS A 327 -33.80 29.92 -22.20
N SER A 328 -34.75 29.77 -21.28
CA SER A 328 -34.86 30.66 -20.10
C SER A 328 -34.06 30.19 -18.86
N CYS A 329 -34.03 28.88 -18.58
CA CYS A 329 -33.34 28.35 -17.39
C CYS A 329 -31.80 28.38 -17.55
N THR A 330 -31.32 28.13 -18.77
CA THR A 330 -29.91 28.21 -19.15
C THR A 330 -29.35 29.62 -18.97
N LYS A 331 -30.14 30.66 -19.28
CA LYS A 331 -29.73 32.06 -19.21
C LYS A 331 -29.45 32.55 -17.77
N SER A 332 -30.15 32.03 -16.76
CA SER A 332 -29.96 32.43 -15.35
C SER A 332 -28.68 31.83 -14.74
N ALA A 333 -28.44 30.53 -14.96
CA ALA A 333 -27.19 29.87 -14.57
C ALA A 333 -25.97 30.47 -15.30
N MET A 334 -26.13 30.88 -16.56
CA MET A 334 -25.12 31.60 -17.32
C MET A 334 -24.83 32.99 -16.77
N ASN A 335 -25.85 33.75 -16.36
CA ASN A 335 -25.62 35.05 -15.76
C ASN A 335 -24.81 34.91 -14.46
N PHE A 336 -24.97 33.83 -13.69
CA PHE A 336 -24.14 33.56 -12.51
C PHE A 336 -22.68 33.21 -12.87
N ILE A 337 -22.45 32.35 -13.87
CA ILE A 337 -21.08 31.96 -14.30
C ILE A 337 -20.38 33.10 -15.06
N ALA A 338 -21.13 33.88 -15.84
CA ALA A 338 -20.61 35.02 -16.60
C ALA A 338 -20.52 36.31 -15.77
N SER A 339 -21.37 36.51 -14.75
CA SER A 339 -21.25 37.61 -13.78
C SER A 339 -20.13 37.36 -12.78
N ALA A 340 -19.64 36.13 -12.66
CA ALA A 340 -18.36 35.81 -12.03
C ALA A 340 -17.20 36.32 -12.90
N HIS A 341 -17.19 37.63 -13.18
CA HIS A 341 -16.05 38.38 -13.71
C HIS A 341 -14.87 38.40 -12.74
N ASP A 342 -15.08 37.94 -11.50
CA ASP A 342 -14.01 37.67 -10.55
C ASP A 342 -13.21 36.46 -11.01
N GLY A 343 -11.98 36.72 -11.46
CA GLY A 343 -11.02 35.71 -11.91
C GLY A 343 -10.77 34.57 -10.91
N PHE A 344 -11.21 34.72 -9.66
CA PHE A 344 -11.15 33.70 -8.61
C PHE A 344 -12.08 32.50 -8.90
N ILE A 345 -13.36 32.71 -9.23
CA ILE A 345 -14.31 31.60 -9.45
C ILE A 345 -13.95 30.81 -10.71
N VAL A 346 -13.59 31.52 -11.78
CA VAL A 346 -13.09 30.92 -13.05
C VAL A 346 -11.77 30.16 -12.83
N SER A 347 -11.01 30.48 -11.78
CA SER A 347 -9.80 29.74 -11.41
C SER A 347 -10.05 28.50 -10.55
N LEU A 348 -11.14 28.49 -9.77
CA LEU A 348 -11.47 27.42 -8.83
C LEU A 348 -12.16 26.24 -9.51
N ILE A 349 -13.03 26.50 -10.49
CA ILE A 349 -13.78 25.44 -11.21
C ILE A 349 -12.84 24.40 -11.85
N PRO A 350 -11.79 24.79 -12.62
CA PRO A 350 -10.82 23.83 -13.16
C PRO A 350 -10.14 22.97 -12.11
N LEU A 351 -9.80 23.56 -10.96
CA LEU A 351 -9.13 22.88 -9.86
C LEU A 351 -10.06 21.84 -9.23
N ILE A 352 -11.32 22.20 -9.00
CA ILE A 352 -12.34 21.27 -8.45
C ILE A 352 -12.54 20.10 -9.41
N ILE A 353 -12.75 20.37 -10.71
CA ILE A 353 -12.91 19.32 -11.73
C ILE A 353 -11.70 18.39 -11.73
N LEU A 354 -10.50 18.95 -11.67
CA LEU A 354 -9.27 18.18 -11.63
C LEU A 354 -9.23 17.27 -10.38
N VAL A 355 -9.39 17.82 -9.18
CA VAL A 355 -9.36 17.06 -7.93
C VAL A 355 -10.42 15.97 -7.90
N VAL A 356 -11.66 16.26 -8.30
CA VAL A 356 -12.75 15.28 -8.37
C VAL A 356 -12.43 14.17 -9.37
N SER A 357 -11.83 14.51 -10.52
CA SER A 357 -11.40 13.51 -11.52
C SER A 357 -10.31 12.59 -10.98
N TYR A 358 -9.30 13.14 -10.29
CA TYR A 358 -8.22 12.38 -9.65
C TYR A 358 -8.78 11.43 -8.58
N VAL A 359 -9.64 11.93 -7.69
CA VAL A 359 -10.23 11.14 -6.60
C VAL A 359 -11.16 10.09 -7.17
N GLY A 360 -12.04 10.44 -8.10
CA GLY A 360 -12.96 9.52 -8.75
C GLY A 360 -12.23 8.38 -9.46
N ALA A 361 -11.19 8.70 -10.25
CA ALA A 361 -10.40 7.69 -10.94
C ALA A 361 -9.70 6.74 -9.96
N PHE A 362 -9.20 7.26 -8.84
CA PHE A 362 -8.50 6.45 -7.83
C PHE A 362 -9.44 5.47 -7.12
N GLN A 363 -10.66 5.92 -6.78
CA GLN A 363 -11.64 5.08 -6.06
C GLN A 363 -12.21 3.94 -6.92
N LEU A 364 -12.15 4.05 -8.25
CA LEU A 364 -12.66 3.03 -9.16
C LEU A 364 -11.68 1.87 -9.41
N ILE A 365 -10.43 2.02 -9.02
CA ILE A 365 -9.41 0.98 -9.24
C ILE A 365 -9.32 0.09 -8.01
N PRO A 366 -9.47 -1.23 -8.16
CA PRO A 366 -9.26 -2.17 -7.06
C PRO A 366 -7.88 -1.95 -6.44
N SER A 367 -7.84 -1.81 -5.11
CA SER A 367 -6.61 -1.42 -4.38
C SER A 367 -5.48 -2.42 -4.56
N THR A 368 -5.81 -3.69 -4.77
CA THR A 368 -4.87 -4.80 -4.94
C THR A 368 -4.55 -5.10 -6.40
N MET A 369 -5.04 -4.34 -7.38
CA MET A 369 -4.80 -4.60 -8.82
C MET A 369 -3.31 -4.60 -9.18
N TRP A 370 -2.94 -5.25 -10.29
CA TRP A 370 -1.57 -5.19 -10.79
C TRP A 370 -1.14 -3.75 -11.09
N PRO A 371 0.08 -3.35 -10.71
CA PRO A 371 0.49 -1.95 -10.74
C PRO A 371 0.45 -1.34 -12.13
N VAL A 372 0.94 -2.05 -13.15
CA VAL A 372 0.99 -1.52 -14.53
C VAL A 372 -0.43 -1.31 -15.07
N GLN A 373 -1.29 -2.33 -14.96
CA GLN A 373 -2.68 -2.29 -15.40
C GLN A 373 -3.49 -1.23 -14.64
N ALA A 374 -3.30 -1.13 -13.34
CA ALA A 374 -3.95 -0.14 -12.50
C ALA A 374 -3.60 1.28 -12.94
N TRP A 375 -2.32 1.59 -13.20
CA TRP A 375 -1.92 2.92 -13.67
C TRP A 375 -2.44 3.23 -15.08
N LEU A 376 -2.54 2.24 -15.96
CA LEU A 376 -3.17 2.41 -17.27
C LEU A 376 -4.66 2.75 -17.12
N LEU A 377 -5.39 1.97 -16.33
CA LEU A 377 -6.82 2.20 -16.05
C LEU A 377 -7.06 3.52 -15.32
N TYR A 378 -6.16 3.91 -14.43
CA TYR A 378 -6.16 5.21 -13.77
C TYR A 378 -6.11 6.35 -14.78
N GLY A 379 -5.16 6.29 -15.72
CA GLY A 379 -5.07 7.28 -16.79
C GLY A 379 -6.34 7.32 -17.65
N MET A 380 -6.92 6.16 -17.96
CA MET A 380 -8.15 6.07 -18.75
C MET A 380 -9.35 6.67 -18.02
N TRP A 381 -9.56 6.35 -16.74
CA TRP A 381 -10.62 6.92 -15.92
C TRP A 381 -10.43 8.43 -15.71
N LEU A 382 -9.20 8.87 -15.44
CA LEU A 382 -8.87 10.28 -15.29
C LEU A 382 -9.23 11.06 -16.54
N LEU A 383 -8.85 10.57 -17.73
CA LEU A 383 -9.20 11.19 -19.01
C LEU A 383 -10.72 11.19 -19.22
N THR A 384 -11.40 10.09 -18.90
CA THR A 384 -12.86 9.96 -19.02
C THR A 384 -13.58 10.99 -18.16
N PHE A 385 -13.19 11.14 -16.89
CA PHE A 385 -13.78 12.14 -15.99
C PHE A 385 -13.52 13.57 -16.44
N LEU A 386 -12.28 13.87 -16.85
CA LEU A 386 -11.96 15.19 -17.38
C LEU A 386 -12.84 15.54 -18.59
N LEU A 387 -13.02 14.60 -19.52
CA LEU A 387 -13.89 14.80 -20.69
C LEU A 387 -15.37 14.91 -20.30
N LEU A 388 -15.84 14.12 -19.33
CA LEU A 388 -17.23 14.15 -18.85
C LEU A 388 -17.57 15.43 -18.09
N PHE A 389 -16.62 16.06 -17.41
CA PHE A 389 -16.84 17.33 -16.72
C PHE A 389 -16.61 18.54 -17.63
N TYR A 390 -15.54 18.55 -18.45
CA TYR A 390 -15.27 19.67 -19.36
C TYR A 390 -16.19 19.68 -20.59
N GLY A 391 -16.61 18.53 -21.11
CA GLY A 391 -17.43 18.43 -22.32
C GLY A 391 -18.77 19.15 -22.22
N PRO A 392 -19.64 18.80 -21.25
CA PRO A 392 -20.90 19.49 -21.01
C PRO A 392 -20.69 20.97 -20.66
N LEU A 393 -19.68 21.30 -19.86
CA LEU A 393 -19.36 22.69 -19.50
C LEU A 393 -19.05 23.55 -20.73
N CYS A 394 -18.20 23.05 -21.63
CA CYS A 394 -17.89 23.71 -22.91
C CYS A 394 -19.13 23.86 -23.79
N TYR A 395 -20.00 22.85 -23.85
CA TYR A 395 -21.22 22.89 -24.63
C TYR A 395 -22.29 23.85 -24.05
N PHE A 396 -22.45 23.90 -22.73
CA PHE A 396 -23.32 24.90 -22.12
C PHE A 396 -22.87 26.31 -22.46
N LEU A 397 -21.56 26.56 -22.46
CA LEU A 397 -20.99 27.84 -22.89
C LEU A 397 -21.11 28.09 -24.41
N TYR A 398 -21.18 27.05 -25.24
CA TYR A 398 -21.50 27.17 -26.67
C TYR A 398 -22.92 27.70 -26.91
N VAL A 399 -23.92 27.01 -26.34
CA VAL A 399 -25.35 27.34 -26.48
C VAL A 399 -25.61 28.74 -25.93
N ALA A 400 -24.95 29.06 -24.82
CA ALA A 400 -24.94 30.39 -24.21
C ALA A 400 -24.49 31.51 -25.15
N GLY A 401 -23.44 31.26 -25.93
CA GLY A 401 -22.74 32.27 -26.72
C GLY A 401 -23.25 32.45 -28.15
N ASN A 402 -24.31 31.73 -28.57
CA ASN A 402 -24.82 31.73 -29.96
C ASN A 402 -23.69 31.57 -31.01
N CYS A 403 -22.73 30.68 -30.74
CA CYS A 403 -21.55 30.52 -31.60
C CYS A 403 -21.87 29.77 -32.90
N ASN A 404 -21.16 30.10 -33.99
CA ASN A 404 -21.27 29.40 -35.27
C ASN A 404 -20.73 27.94 -35.15
N PRO A 405 -21.39 26.93 -35.76
CA PRO A 405 -20.94 25.54 -35.80
C PRO A 405 -19.46 25.33 -36.22
N GLU A 406 -18.94 26.11 -37.17
CA GLU A 406 -17.53 25.99 -37.58
C GLU A 406 -16.58 26.41 -36.45
N ILE A 407 -16.89 27.52 -35.77
CA ILE A 407 -16.15 28.02 -34.62
C ILE A 407 -16.22 27.03 -33.45
N TYR A 408 -17.37 26.38 -33.26
CA TYR A 408 -17.57 25.33 -32.26
C TYR A 408 -16.64 24.14 -32.46
N SER A 409 -16.54 23.64 -33.70
CA SER A 409 -15.68 22.50 -34.03
C SER A 409 -14.21 22.77 -33.72
N LYS A 410 -13.72 23.98 -34.05
CA LYS A 410 -12.35 24.41 -33.77
C LYS A 410 -12.07 24.52 -32.26
N ARG A 411 -13.00 25.10 -31.48
CA ARG A 411 -12.85 25.23 -30.02
C ARG A 411 -12.87 23.89 -29.30
N ILE A 412 -13.68 22.94 -29.74
CA ILE A 412 -13.64 21.57 -29.20
C ILE A 412 -12.28 20.93 -29.50
N ALA A 413 -11.78 21.06 -30.73
CA ALA A 413 -10.47 20.51 -31.10
C ALA A 413 -9.37 21.06 -30.18
N GLU A 414 -9.37 22.38 -29.93
CA GLU A 414 -8.43 23.01 -28.99
C GLU A 414 -8.59 22.49 -27.54
N CYS A 415 -9.82 22.27 -27.06
CA CYS A 415 -10.08 21.68 -25.74
C CYS A 415 -9.54 20.24 -25.64
N VAL A 416 -9.77 19.43 -26.67
CA VAL A 416 -9.27 18.05 -26.75
C VAL A 416 -7.74 18.05 -26.75
N VAL A 417 -7.10 18.94 -27.50
CA VAL A 417 -5.63 19.08 -27.51
C VAL A 417 -5.09 19.38 -26.11
N HIS A 418 -5.72 20.29 -25.36
CA HIS A 418 -5.30 20.59 -23.98
C HIS A 418 -5.45 19.39 -23.04
N LEU A 419 -6.54 18.63 -23.14
CA LEU A 419 -6.77 17.44 -22.32
C LEU A 419 -5.80 16.30 -22.67
N LEU A 420 -5.51 16.09 -23.96
CA LEU A 420 -4.50 15.14 -24.42
C LEU A 420 -3.10 15.56 -23.97
N THR A 421 -2.76 16.84 -24.05
CA THR A 421 -1.47 17.35 -23.58
C THR A 421 -1.33 17.12 -22.07
N PHE A 422 -2.38 17.35 -21.29
CA PHE A 422 -2.40 17.04 -19.87
C PHE A 422 -2.13 15.55 -19.59
N ALA A 423 -2.79 14.64 -20.32
CA ALA A 423 -2.57 13.19 -20.19
C ALA A 423 -1.12 12.80 -20.53
N ILE A 424 -0.54 13.35 -21.59
CA ILE A 424 0.85 13.13 -21.99
C ILE A 424 1.81 13.61 -20.88
N LEU A 425 1.58 14.80 -20.34
CA LEU A 425 2.41 15.34 -19.25
C LEU A 425 2.33 14.46 -18.00
N HIS A 426 1.18 13.89 -17.69
CA HIS A 426 1.03 12.94 -16.58
C HIS A 426 1.85 11.66 -16.80
N ILE A 427 1.83 11.10 -18.01
CA ILE A 427 2.65 9.93 -18.38
C ILE A 427 4.15 10.26 -18.27
N ILE A 428 4.56 11.44 -18.75
CA ILE A 428 5.95 11.92 -18.64
C ILE A 428 6.33 12.06 -17.16
N SER A 429 5.47 12.59 -16.31
CA SER A 429 5.70 12.67 -14.86
C SER A 429 5.93 11.28 -14.25
N LEU A 430 5.11 10.29 -14.58
CA LEU A 430 5.31 8.91 -14.10
C LEU A 430 6.63 8.32 -14.59
N PHE A 431 7.01 8.58 -15.84
CA PHE A 431 8.29 8.14 -16.41
C PHE A 431 9.50 8.79 -15.72
N ILE A 432 9.42 10.08 -15.41
CA ILE A 432 10.45 10.80 -14.64
C ILE A 432 10.63 10.16 -13.27
N LEU A 433 9.53 9.87 -12.56
CA LEU A 433 9.58 9.24 -11.24
C LEU A 433 10.23 7.85 -11.29
N TYR A 434 9.85 7.05 -12.28
CA TYR A 434 10.43 5.73 -12.50
C TYR A 434 11.93 5.79 -12.77
N SER A 435 12.40 6.81 -13.50
CA SER A 435 13.81 6.98 -13.88
C SER A 435 14.72 7.40 -12.71
N ILE A 436 14.17 7.89 -11.61
CA ILE A 436 14.95 8.36 -10.46
C ILE A 436 15.12 7.22 -9.46
N ARG A 437 16.34 6.70 -9.30
CA ARG A 437 16.61 5.60 -8.35
C ARG A 437 16.56 6.01 -6.87
N ASN A 438 17.13 7.18 -6.54
CA ASN A 438 17.22 7.65 -5.16
C ASN A 438 15.85 8.07 -4.62
N PHE A 439 15.40 7.47 -3.52
CA PHE A 439 14.07 7.69 -2.95
C PHE A 439 13.80 9.17 -2.63
N HIS A 440 14.73 9.87 -1.97
CA HIS A 440 14.56 11.29 -1.62
C HIS A 440 14.41 12.18 -2.87
N LYS A 441 15.23 11.94 -3.91
CA LYS A 441 15.14 12.67 -5.18
C LYS A 441 13.82 12.37 -5.89
N ARG A 442 13.35 11.12 -5.82
CA ARG A 442 12.08 10.68 -6.40
C ARG A 442 10.90 11.34 -5.69
N LEU A 443 10.93 11.47 -4.36
CA LEU A 443 9.90 12.17 -3.58
C LEU A 443 9.85 13.67 -3.93
N VAL A 444 11.01 14.32 -4.06
CA VAL A 444 11.07 15.72 -4.51
C VAL A 444 10.51 15.86 -5.92
N ALA A 445 10.90 14.97 -6.85
CA ALA A 445 10.37 14.96 -8.21
C ALA A 445 8.86 14.72 -8.24
N LEU A 446 8.31 13.89 -7.35
CA LEU A 446 6.86 13.68 -7.21
C LEU A 446 6.16 14.98 -6.86
N ILE A 447 6.66 15.70 -5.86
CA ILE A 447 6.09 16.98 -5.44
C ILE A 447 6.13 17.97 -6.60
N ILE A 448 7.26 18.09 -7.31
CA ILE A 448 7.41 18.96 -8.48
C ILE A 448 6.44 18.56 -9.60
N CYS A 449 6.35 17.28 -9.93
CA CYS A 449 5.45 16.78 -10.97
C CYS A 449 3.97 17.02 -10.62
N CYS A 450 3.58 16.80 -9.36
CA CYS A 450 2.23 17.06 -8.87
C CYS A 450 1.90 18.56 -8.95
N LEU A 451 2.81 19.44 -8.50
CA LEU A 451 2.63 20.89 -8.61
C LEU A 451 2.53 21.32 -10.08
N PHE A 452 3.39 20.79 -10.95
CA PHE A 452 3.35 21.07 -12.37
C PHE A 452 2.03 20.62 -13.01
N CYS A 453 1.55 19.40 -12.72
CA CYS A 453 0.26 18.91 -13.19
C CYS A 453 -0.91 19.78 -12.69
N LEU A 454 -0.88 20.22 -11.43
CA LEU A 454 -1.89 21.13 -10.87
C LEU A 454 -1.87 22.50 -11.56
N VAL A 455 -0.69 23.10 -11.76
CA VAL A 455 -0.54 24.40 -12.43
C VAL A 455 -0.95 24.31 -13.90
N TYR A 456 -0.48 23.30 -14.63
CA TYR A 456 -0.84 23.12 -16.03
C TYR A 456 -2.32 22.78 -16.19
N GLY A 457 -2.86 21.87 -15.36
CA GLY A 457 -4.28 21.49 -15.41
C GLY A 457 -5.21 22.67 -15.14
N THR A 458 -4.87 23.53 -14.17
CA THR A 458 -5.62 24.77 -13.90
C THR A 458 -5.44 25.80 -15.02
N PHE A 459 -4.25 25.94 -15.60
CA PHE A 459 -4.02 26.81 -16.76
C PHE A 459 -4.83 26.35 -17.98
N ALA A 460 -4.79 25.06 -18.30
CA ALA A 460 -5.52 24.45 -19.39
C ALA A 460 -7.03 24.63 -19.19
N GLY A 461 -7.55 24.37 -18.00
CA GLY A 461 -8.96 24.60 -17.70
C GLY A 461 -9.37 26.08 -17.77
N LYS A 462 -8.51 27.01 -17.33
CA LYS A 462 -8.74 28.46 -17.52
C LYS A 462 -8.76 28.85 -19.00
N ARG A 463 -7.85 28.29 -19.81
CA ARG A 463 -7.80 28.53 -21.25
C ARG A 463 -9.06 28.01 -21.93
N VAL A 464 -9.47 26.79 -21.59
CA VAL A 464 -10.75 26.20 -22.01
C VAL A 464 -11.88 27.16 -21.65
N LEU A 465 -12.06 27.52 -20.39
CA LEU A 465 -13.13 28.43 -19.98
C LEU A 465 -13.09 29.79 -20.69
N LYS A 466 -11.91 30.41 -20.85
CA LYS A 466 -11.76 31.69 -21.56
C LYS A 466 -12.12 31.60 -23.05
N LEU A 467 -11.75 30.52 -23.74
CA LEU A 467 -12.13 30.28 -25.14
C LEU A 467 -13.65 30.34 -25.32
N TRP A 468 -14.39 29.91 -24.30
CA TRP A 468 -15.84 29.86 -24.32
C TRP A 468 -16.53 31.10 -23.72
N CYS A 469 -15.95 31.79 -22.72
CA CYS A 469 -16.55 32.95 -22.06
C CYS A 469 -16.35 34.30 -22.78
N HIS A 470 -15.27 34.52 -23.55
CA HIS A 470 -14.98 35.83 -24.14
C HIS A 470 -15.82 36.22 -25.37
N SER A 471 -16.80 35.40 -25.74
CA SER A 471 -17.69 35.68 -26.88
C SER A 471 -18.99 36.32 -26.42
N ARG A 472 -18.95 37.59 -25.96
CA ARG A 472 -20.08 38.48 -26.28
C ARG A 472 -19.83 38.95 -27.71
N PRO A 473 -20.83 38.92 -28.62
CA PRO A 473 -20.66 39.55 -29.91
C PRO A 473 -20.54 41.05 -29.68
N LEU A 474 -19.33 41.59 -29.79
CA LEU A 474 -19.14 42.96 -30.25
C LEU A 474 -19.69 42.99 -31.69
N GLY A 475 -21.00 43.17 -31.85
CA GLY A 475 -21.63 43.32 -33.18
C GLY A 475 -22.91 42.51 -33.47
N CYS A 476 -23.72 42.13 -32.48
CA CYS A 476 -25.06 41.59 -32.76
C CYS A 476 -26.15 42.28 -31.95
N PHE A 477 -26.33 43.58 -32.18
CA PHE A 477 -27.65 44.19 -32.19
C PHE A 477 -27.80 44.82 -33.58
N PRO A 478 -28.79 44.44 -34.41
CA PRO A 478 -29.24 45.36 -35.43
C PRO A 478 -29.74 46.60 -34.68
N SER A 479 -29.23 47.76 -35.07
CA SER A 479 -29.82 49.04 -34.71
C SER A 479 -31.32 48.97 -34.97
N ILE A 480 -32.12 48.96 -33.90
CA ILE A 480 -33.54 49.26 -34.01
C ILE A 480 -33.60 50.77 -34.27
N GLN A 481 -33.52 51.13 -35.56
CA GLN A 481 -34.15 52.34 -36.06
C GLN A 481 -35.61 51.99 -36.32
N SER A 482 -36.48 52.49 -35.45
CA SER A 482 -37.85 52.87 -35.77
C SER A 482 -38.20 54.05 -34.88
#